data_AF-A0A7W1VZQ6-F1
#
_entry.id   AF-A0A7W1VZQ6-F1
#
_cell.length_a   1.000
_cell.length_b   1.000
_cell.length_c   1.000
_cell.angle_alpha   90.00
_cell.angle_beta   90.00
_cell.angle_gamma   90.00
#
_symmetry.space_group_name_H-M   'P 1'
#
loop_
_entity.id
_entity.type
_entity.pdbx_description
1 polymer ?
#
loop_
_entity_poly.entity_id
_entity_poly.type
_entity_poly.pdbx_seq_one_letter_code
_entity_poly.pdbx_strand_id
1 'polypeptide(L)'
;MKKKAVFLDKDGTLIPDIPYNVNPELITVSDASVDGLRALSSAGYLLVVVTNQSGIARGYFSEDKLETVFAKLITLLSAENIYIDGFYYCPHHPEATIKYYAKECDCRKPLPGMISRAAEELNIDLSGSWMIGDIL
;
A
#
# COMPACT_ATOMS: atom_id res chain seq x y z
N MET A 1 11.90 10.29 18.93
CA MET A 1 10.51 10.79 18.90
C MET A 1 9.73 9.99 17.88
N LYS A 2 8.45 9.71 18.14
CA LYS A 2 7.57 9.07 17.14
C LYS A 2 7.36 10.00 15.95
N LYS A 3 7.22 9.45 14.75
CA LYS A 3 6.97 10.22 13.51
C LYS A 3 5.51 10.08 13.10
N LYS A 4 4.92 11.12 12.52
CA LYS A 4 3.60 11.03 11.88
C LYS A 4 3.73 10.40 10.50
N ALA A 5 2.68 9.74 10.02
CA ALA A 5 2.64 9.08 8.72
C ALA A 5 1.39 9.45 7.93
N VAL A 6 1.49 9.32 6.61
CA VAL A 6 0.34 9.20 5.74
C VAL A 6 0.32 7.78 5.19
N PHE A 7 -0.74 7.06 5.50
CA PHE A 7 -1.06 5.74 4.97
C PHE A 7 -1.80 5.92 3.65
N LEU A 8 -1.31 5.29 2.60
CA LEU A 8 -1.78 5.47 1.22
C LEU A 8 -2.33 4.15 0.71
N ASP A 9 -3.55 4.15 0.16
CA ASP A 9 -3.95 3.04 -0.70
C ASP A 9 -3.11 3.02 -1.98
N LYS A 10 -3.02 1.84 -2.61
CA LYS A 10 -2.28 1.65 -3.86
C LYS A 10 -3.18 1.90 -5.06
N ASP A 11 -4.07 0.96 -5.32
CA ASP A 11 -4.97 0.97 -6.48
C ASP A 11 -6.04 2.06 -6.28
N GLY A 12 -6.32 2.85 -7.31
CA GLY A 12 -7.30 3.94 -7.27
C GLY A 12 -6.82 5.23 -6.55
N THR A 13 -5.73 5.15 -5.79
CA THR A 13 -5.19 6.27 -5.02
C THR A 13 -3.81 6.71 -5.48
N LEU A 14 -2.82 5.81 -5.38
CA LEU A 14 -1.45 6.10 -5.78
C LEU A 14 -1.20 5.80 -7.26
N ILE A 15 -1.85 4.75 -7.76
CA ILE A 15 -1.81 4.32 -9.16
C ILE A 15 -3.25 4.11 -9.67
N PRO A 16 -3.49 4.12 -11.00
CA PRO A 16 -4.81 3.81 -11.53
C PRO A 16 -5.32 2.45 -11.06
N ASP A 17 -6.61 2.37 -10.70
CA ASP A 17 -7.25 1.09 -10.37
C ASP A 17 -7.46 0.25 -11.64
N ILE A 18 -6.62 -0.77 -11.80
CA ILE A 18 -6.78 -1.80 -12.81
C ILE A 18 -6.97 -3.13 -12.06
N PRO A 19 -8.16 -3.75 -12.15
CA PRO A 19 -8.48 -4.92 -11.34
C PRO A 19 -7.44 -6.04 -11.46
N TYR A 20 -6.86 -6.43 -10.32
CA TYR A 20 -5.87 -7.50 -10.20
C TYR A 20 -4.63 -7.34 -11.08
N ASN A 21 -4.26 -6.09 -11.40
CA ASN A 21 -3.11 -5.81 -12.24
C ASN A 21 -1.78 -6.10 -11.52
N VAL A 22 -1.07 -7.10 -12.05
CA VAL A 22 0.31 -7.41 -11.67
C VAL A 22 1.31 -7.25 -12.80
N ASN A 23 0.97 -6.49 -13.84
CA ASN A 23 1.91 -6.13 -14.90
C ASN A 23 2.67 -4.86 -14.50
N PRO A 24 4.00 -4.92 -14.24
CA PRO A 24 4.80 -3.74 -13.93
C PRO A 24 4.76 -2.66 -15.02
N GLU A 25 4.54 -3.03 -16.28
CA GLU A 25 4.48 -2.05 -17.38
C GLU A 25 3.23 -1.16 -17.33
N LEU A 26 2.17 -1.62 -16.67
CA LEU A 26 0.93 -0.86 -16.49
C LEU A 26 0.95 0.00 -15.21
N ILE A 27 2.04 -0.07 -14.43
CA ILE A 27 2.19 0.74 -13.22
C ILE A 27 2.67 2.12 -13.61
N THR A 28 1.80 3.10 -13.37
CA THR A 28 2.06 4.52 -13.60
C THR A 28 1.69 5.32 -12.36
N VAL A 29 2.42 6.41 -12.13
CA VAL A 29 2.17 7.37 -11.07
C VAL A 29 1.90 8.70 -11.75
N SER A 30 0.82 9.39 -11.36
CA SER A 30 0.49 10.69 -11.96
C SER A 30 1.35 11.81 -11.37
N ASP A 31 1.56 12.89 -12.13
CA ASP A 31 2.27 14.08 -11.65
C ASP A 31 1.64 14.66 -10.38
N ALA A 32 0.30 14.65 -10.30
CA ALA A 32 -0.43 15.10 -9.11
C ALA A 32 -0.14 14.22 -7.88
N SER A 33 0.00 12.91 -8.06
CA SER A 33 0.37 11.99 -6.99
C SER A 33 1.82 12.24 -6.54
N VAL A 34 2.74 12.46 -7.48
CA VAL A 34 4.14 12.83 -7.21
C VAL A 34 4.20 14.12 -6.38
N ASP A 35 3.49 15.16 -6.79
CA ASP A 35 3.45 16.45 -6.09
C ASP A 35 2.86 16.33 -4.67
N GLY A 36 1.78 15.57 -4.52
CA GLY A 36 1.17 15.30 -3.22
C GLY A 36 2.12 14.57 -2.27
N LEU A 37 2.78 13.50 -2.75
CA LEU A 37 3.76 12.75 -1.95
C LEU A 37 4.97 13.61 -1.57
N ARG A 38 5.47 14.43 -2.50
CA ARG A 38 6.57 15.37 -2.25
C ARG A 38 6.21 16.38 -1.17
N ALA A 39 5.00 16.94 -1.22
CA ALA A 39 4.51 17.86 -0.19
C ALA A 39 4.40 17.19 1.19
N LEU A 40 3.86 15.97 1.24
CA LEU A 40 3.74 15.20 2.48
C LEU A 40 5.10 14.83 3.07
N SER A 41 6.02 14.33 2.25
CA SER A 41 7.40 14.01 2.66
C SER A 41 8.12 15.27 3.18
N SER A 42 8.01 16.39 2.47
CA SER A 42 8.59 17.68 2.87
C SER A 42 8.00 18.21 4.20
N ALA A 43 6.75 17.86 4.51
CA ALA A 43 6.09 18.18 5.77
C ALA A 43 6.46 17.20 6.92
N GLY A 44 7.41 16.29 6.69
CA GLY A 44 7.96 15.36 7.67
C GLY A 44 7.09 14.14 7.95
N TYR A 45 6.14 13.81 7.06
CA TYR A 45 5.38 12.56 7.15
C TYR A 45 6.19 11.39 6.59
N LEU A 46 6.10 10.25 7.26
CA LEU A 46 6.43 8.97 6.63
C LEU A 46 5.35 8.62 5.60
N LEU A 47 5.76 8.09 4.46
CA LEU A 47 4.86 7.63 3.40
C LEU A 47 4.75 6.11 3.47
N VAL A 48 3.57 5.60 3.82
CA VAL A 48 3.37 4.16 4.04
C VAL A 48 2.26 3.66 3.14
N VAL A 49 2.54 2.69 2.28
CA VAL A 49 1.51 2.06 1.43
C VAL A 49 0.81 0.95 2.20
N VAL A 50 -0.53 0.94 2.18
CA VAL A 50 -1.38 -0.08 2.80
C VAL A 50 -2.46 -0.54 1.81
N THR A 51 -2.39 -1.79 1.35
CA THR A 51 -3.24 -2.25 0.23
C THR A 51 -3.87 -3.64 0.43
N ASN A 52 -5.12 -3.81 0.00
CA ASN A 52 -5.78 -5.12 -0.03
C ASN A 52 -5.44 -5.82 -1.35
N GLN A 53 -4.79 -6.99 -1.30
CA GLN A 53 -4.34 -7.75 -2.49
C GLN A 53 -4.98 -9.13 -2.55
N SER A 54 -6.31 -9.17 -2.52
CA SER A 54 -7.08 -10.43 -2.51
C SER A 54 -6.96 -11.28 -3.78
N GLY A 55 -6.39 -10.74 -4.86
CA GLY A 55 -6.04 -11.50 -6.05
C GLY A 55 -5.10 -12.68 -5.73
N ILE A 56 -4.25 -12.53 -4.70
CA ILE A 56 -3.40 -13.61 -4.19
C ILE A 56 -4.27 -14.75 -3.66
N ALA A 57 -5.17 -14.48 -2.72
CA ALA A 57 -6.04 -15.51 -2.17
C ALA A 57 -6.98 -16.15 -3.20
N ARG A 58 -7.35 -15.40 -4.24
CA ARG A 58 -8.18 -15.88 -5.36
C ARG A 58 -7.38 -16.68 -6.39
N GLY A 59 -6.05 -16.72 -6.29
CA GLY A 59 -5.17 -17.42 -7.22
C GLY A 59 -5.00 -16.74 -8.57
N TYR A 60 -5.29 -15.45 -8.67
CA TYR A 60 -5.10 -14.67 -9.90
C TYR A 60 -3.61 -14.36 -10.15
N PHE A 61 -2.84 -14.23 -9.08
CA PHE A 61 -1.40 -14.05 -9.12
C PHE A 61 -0.78 -14.46 -7.79
N SER A 62 0.54 -14.63 -7.77
CA SER A 62 1.33 -14.99 -6.59
C SER A 62 1.98 -13.76 -5.94
N GLU A 63 2.49 -13.92 -4.71
CA GLU A 63 3.16 -12.83 -3.98
C GLU A 63 4.39 -12.29 -4.74
N ASP A 64 5.16 -13.14 -5.42
CA ASP A 64 6.30 -12.70 -6.25
C ASP A 64 5.89 -11.73 -7.37
N LYS A 65 4.69 -11.89 -7.93
CA LYS A 65 4.17 -10.95 -8.93
C LYS A 65 3.85 -9.60 -8.31
N LEU A 66 3.28 -9.58 -7.11
CA LEU A 66 3.05 -8.34 -6.37
C LEU A 66 4.39 -7.64 -6.04
N GLU A 67 5.42 -8.38 -5.69
CA GLU A 67 6.76 -7.83 -5.46
C GLU A 67 7.33 -7.12 -6.69
N THR A 68 7.11 -7.66 -7.90
CA THR A 68 7.56 -6.98 -9.14
C THR A 68 6.84 -5.65 -9.39
N VAL A 69 5.53 -5.58 -9.09
CA VAL A 69 4.76 -4.33 -9.13
C VAL A 69 5.31 -3.33 -8.12
N PHE A 70 5.58 -3.79 -6.91
CA PHE A 70 6.12 -2.94 -5.86
C PHE A 70 7.51 -2.40 -6.23
N ALA A 71 8.41 -3.24 -6.74
CA ALA A 71 9.73 -2.82 -7.19
C ALA A 71 9.66 -1.75 -8.30
N LYS A 72 8.71 -1.90 -9.22
CA LYS A 72 8.44 -0.89 -10.25
C LYS A 72 7.93 0.42 -9.68
N LEU A 73 6.96 0.37 -8.76
CA LEU A 73 6.44 1.56 -8.08
C LEU A 73 7.56 2.32 -7.34
N ILE A 74 8.39 1.60 -6.59
CA ILE A 74 9.55 2.19 -5.91
C ILE A 74 10.52 2.83 -6.90
N THR A 75 10.79 2.17 -8.03
CA THR A 75 11.68 2.72 -9.08
C THR A 75 11.13 4.04 -9.63
N LEU A 76 9.83 4.10 -9.93
CA LEU A 76 9.18 5.32 -10.44
C LEU A 76 9.24 6.45 -9.41
N LEU A 77 8.91 6.18 -8.15
CA LEU A 77 8.93 7.20 -7.10
C LEU A 77 10.37 7.67 -6.78
N SER A 78 11.34 6.75 -6.79
CA SER A 78 12.74 7.09 -6.52
C SER A 78 13.34 8.00 -7.59
N ALA A 79 12.92 7.85 -8.86
CA ALA A 79 13.30 8.78 -9.93
C ALA A 79 12.86 10.23 -9.65
N GLU A 80 11.79 10.38 -8.87
CA GLU A 80 11.23 11.67 -8.42
C GLU A 80 11.76 12.12 -7.04
N ASN A 81 12.75 11.41 -6.48
CA ASN A 81 13.28 11.57 -5.13
C ASN A 81 12.22 11.37 -4.01
N ILE A 82 11.25 10.50 -4.25
CA ILE A 82 10.23 10.11 -3.28
C ILE A 82 10.51 8.70 -2.79
N TYR A 83 10.49 8.51 -1.48
CA TYR A 83 10.77 7.23 -0.83
C TYR A 83 9.55 6.78 -0.03
N ILE A 84 9.20 5.50 -0.14
CA ILE A 84 8.17 4.86 0.67
C ILE A 84 8.85 4.22 1.88
N ASP A 85 8.39 4.58 3.07
CA ASP A 85 8.95 4.13 4.35
C ASP A 85 8.42 2.75 4.77
N GLY A 86 7.29 2.32 4.21
CA GLY A 86 6.74 0.99 4.47
C GLY A 86 5.72 0.57 3.42
N PHE A 87 5.67 -0.73 3.14
CA PHE A 87 4.69 -1.32 2.24
C PHE A 87 4.05 -2.52 2.93
N TYR A 88 2.77 -2.40 3.20
CA TYR A 88 1.98 -3.41 3.88
C TYR A 88 0.82 -3.82 3.00
N TYR A 89 0.59 -5.13 2.91
CA TYR A 89 -0.53 -5.64 2.12
C TYR A 89 -1.23 -6.79 2.84
N CYS A 90 -2.52 -6.94 2.55
CA CYS A 90 -3.31 -8.07 2.98
C CYS A 90 -3.59 -9.01 1.80
N PRO A 91 -3.03 -10.23 1.78
CA PRO A 91 -3.33 -11.20 0.73
C PRO A 91 -4.68 -11.90 0.95
N HIS A 92 -5.23 -11.89 2.17
CA HIS A 92 -6.33 -12.74 2.62
C HIS A 92 -7.73 -12.36 2.08
N HIS A 93 -8.59 -13.38 2.01
CA HIS A 93 -10.04 -13.23 1.77
C HIS A 93 -10.79 -14.46 2.34
N PRO A 94 -11.90 -14.33 3.08
CA PRO A 94 -12.62 -15.47 3.66
C PRO A 94 -13.12 -16.47 2.60
N GLU A 95 -13.64 -15.97 1.48
CA GLU A 95 -14.13 -16.78 0.35
C GLU A 95 -13.03 -17.15 -0.67
N ALA A 96 -11.78 -17.23 -0.24
CA ALA A 96 -10.65 -17.50 -1.13
C ALA A 96 -10.60 -18.95 -1.64
N THR A 97 -10.04 -19.12 -2.85
CA THR A 97 -9.78 -20.43 -3.45
C THR A 97 -8.52 -21.08 -2.88
N ILE A 98 -7.48 -20.29 -2.57
CA ILE A 98 -6.26 -20.77 -1.94
C ILE A 98 -6.47 -20.89 -0.43
N LYS A 99 -6.54 -22.14 0.07
CA LYS A 99 -6.83 -22.47 1.47
C LYS A 99 -5.92 -21.74 2.49
N TYR A 100 -4.65 -21.53 2.16
CA TYR A 100 -3.71 -20.83 3.04
C TYR A 100 -4.13 -19.38 3.33
N TYR A 101 -4.76 -18.71 2.36
CA TYR A 101 -5.23 -17.33 2.48
C TYR A 101 -6.73 -17.21 2.82
N ALA A 102 -7.44 -18.33 2.87
CA ALA A 102 -8.88 -18.42 3.16
C ALA A 102 -9.16 -18.32 4.67
N LYS A 103 -9.08 -17.11 5.21
CA LYS A 103 -9.34 -16.85 6.63
C LYS A 103 -9.81 -15.42 6.87
N GLU A 104 -10.48 -15.23 8.00
CA GLU A 104 -10.61 -13.92 8.62
C GLU A 104 -9.24 -13.49 9.14
N CYS A 105 -8.90 -12.22 8.94
CA CYS A 105 -7.65 -11.64 9.40
C CYS A 105 -7.91 -10.22 9.88
N ASP A 106 -7.00 -9.70 10.70
CA ASP A 106 -7.02 -8.33 11.20
C ASP A 106 -6.43 -7.31 10.21
N CYS A 107 -5.67 -7.78 9.22
CA CYS A 107 -4.97 -6.90 8.28
C CYS A 107 -5.79 -6.45 7.07
N ARG A 108 -6.93 -7.09 6.75
CA ARG A 108 -7.74 -6.71 5.59
C ARG A 108 -8.51 -5.43 5.88
N LYS A 109 -8.29 -4.36 5.12
CA LYS A 109 -9.08 -3.12 5.24
C LYS A 109 -10.58 -3.43 5.07
N PRO A 110 -11.47 -2.85 5.90
CA PRO A 110 -11.26 -1.68 6.77
C PRO A 110 -10.66 -1.98 8.17
N LEU A 111 -10.26 -3.22 8.46
CA LEU A 111 -9.62 -3.53 9.74
C LEU A 111 -8.22 -2.88 9.84
N PRO A 112 -7.80 -2.46 11.05
CA PRO A 112 -6.63 -1.60 11.21
C PRO A 112 -5.29 -2.35 11.22
N GLY A 113 -5.26 -3.68 11.09
CA GLY A 113 -4.07 -4.48 11.37
C GLY A 113 -2.82 -4.07 10.58
N MET A 114 -2.95 -3.67 9.31
CA MET A 114 -1.80 -3.15 8.54
C MET A 114 -1.28 -1.82 9.10
N ILE A 115 -2.17 -0.91 9.49
CA ILE A 115 -1.81 0.39 10.08
C ILE A 115 -1.18 0.19 11.46
N SER A 116 -1.76 -0.67 12.30
CA SER A 116 -1.22 -0.99 13.62
C SER A 116 0.18 -1.60 13.53
N ARG A 117 0.38 -2.56 12.61
CA ARG A 117 1.68 -3.17 12.36
C ARG A 117 2.71 -2.16 11.88
N ALA A 118 2.35 -1.34 10.90
CA ALA A 118 3.22 -0.28 10.40
C ALA A 118 3.60 0.71 11.51
N ALA A 119 2.66 1.04 12.39
CA ALA A 119 2.92 1.98 13.47
C ALA A 119 3.87 1.45 14.53
N GLU A 120 3.80 0.15 14.82
CA GLU A 120 4.76 -0.53 15.69
C GLU A 120 6.15 -0.59 15.04
N GLU A 121 6.25 -1.13 13.83
CA GLU A 121 7.52 -1.37 13.14
C GLU A 121 8.28 -0.06 12.80
N LEU A 122 7.54 1.00 12.42
CA LEU A 122 8.12 2.30 12.02
C LEU A 122 8.06 3.36 13.13
N ASN A 123 7.62 2.99 14.33
CA ASN A 123 7.48 3.88 15.49
C ASN A 123 6.65 5.14 15.18
N ILE A 124 5.46 4.95 14.60
CA ILE A 124 4.55 6.01 14.14
C ILE A 124 3.66 6.51 15.28
N ASP A 125 3.40 7.82 15.29
CA ASP A 125 2.35 8.45 16.06
C ASP A 125 1.05 8.52 15.25
N LEU A 126 0.11 7.62 15.55
CA LEU A 126 -1.17 7.54 14.85
C LEU A 126 -2.06 8.77 15.08
N SER A 127 -1.89 9.51 16.19
CA SER A 127 -2.76 10.66 16.52
C SER A 127 -2.56 11.85 15.57
N GLY A 128 -1.37 11.97 14.99
CA GLY A 128 -1.04 12.97 13.96
C GLY A 128 -0.96 12.39 12.55
N SER A 129 -1.43 11.16 12.34
CA SER A 129 -1.34 10.44 11.06
C SER A 129 -2.67 10.43 10.31
N TRP A 130 -2.59 10.18 9.00
CA TRP A 130 -3.75 10.19 8.11
C TRP A 130 -3.77 8.95 7.22
N MET A 131 -4.96 8.55 6.77
CA MET A 131 -5.11 7.56 5.71
C MET A 131 -5.79 8.23 4.51
N ILE A 132 -5.23 8.02 3.31
CA ILE A 132 -5.78 8.47 2.04
C ILE A 132 -6.07 7.24 1.19
N GLY A 133 -7.33 7.13 0.75
CA GLY A 133 -7.84 6.03 -0.06
C GLY A 133 -9.05 6.49 -0.86
N ASP A 134 -9.35 5.79 -1.95
CA ASP A 134 -10.49 6.04 -2.84
C ASP A 134 -11.76 5.32 -2.37
N ILE A 135 -11.62 4.24 -1.60
CA ILE A 135 -12.72 3.43 -1.08
C ILE A 135 -12.77 3.50 0.46
N LEU A 136 -14.00 3.59 0.99
CA LEU A 136 -14.33 3.54 2.42
C LEU A 136 -14.44 2.11 2.95
#